data_AF-X1IBQ3-F1
#
_entry.id   AF-X1IBQ3-F1
#
_cell.length_a   1.000
_cell.length_b   1.000
_cell.length_c   1.000
_cell.angle_alpha   90.00
_cell.angle_beta   90.00
_cell.angle_gamma   90.00
#
_symmetry.space_group_name_H-M   'P 1'
#
loop_
_entity.id
_entity.type
_entity.pdbx_description
1 polymer ?
#
loop_
_entity_poly.entity_id
_entity_poly.type
_entity_poly.pdbx_seq_one_letter_code
_entity_poly.pdbx_strand_id
1 'polypeptide(L)'
;MSLDNQIIYKQLLQRHERIRVPMIQRDYAQGRPAESEVREEFLNTLEEALRKPANDPALPLNLDFIYGSVEGDEETRFLPLDGQQRLTTLFLLHWYLAWRDNQWLVFEELFLAGNHARFAYSVRPSSNEFFDQLVSYRPSVSPEG
;
A
#
# COMPACT_ATOMS: atom_id res chain seq x y z
N MET A 1 3.71 -5.88 24.67
CA MET A 1 3.50 -4.82 23.65
C MET A 1 2.03 -4.44 23.72
N SER A 2 1.69 -3.16 23.93
CA SER A 2 0.28 -2.75 24.05
C SER A 2 -0.46 -3.01 22.73
N LEU A 3 -1.66 -3.57 22.82
CA LEU A 3 -2.61 -3.78 21.70
C LEU A 3 -3.18 -2.45 21.15
N ASP A 4 -2.92 -1.31 21.80
CA ASP A 4 -3.51 0.00 21.50
C ASP A 4 -3.04 0.68 20.20
N ASN A 5 -2.20 0.01 19.40
CA ASN A 5 -1.63 0.61 18.18
C ASN A 5 -1.82 -0.24 16.92
N GLN A 6 -2.67 -1.28 16.97
CA GLN A 6 -3.07 -1.99 15.76
C GLN A 6 -3.95 -1.09 14.90
N ILE A 7 -3.52 -0.87 13.65
CA ILE A 7 -4.27 -0.10 12.67
C ILE A 7 -4.27 -0.84 11.33
N ILE A 8 -5.33 -0.69 10.56
CA ILE A 8 -5.37 -1.17 9.18
C ILE A 8 -4.73 -0.15 8.24
N TYR A 9 -4.39 -0.59 7.02
CA TYR A 9 -3.75 0.27 6.00
C TYR A 9 -4.52 1.58 5.76
N LYS A 10 -5.86 1.52 5.69
CA LYS A 10 -6.71 2.72 5.56
C LYS A 10 -6.51 3.70 6.72
N GLN A 11 -6.46 3.19 7.95
CA GLN A 11 -6.28 4.01 9.14
C GLN A 11 -4.88 4.62 9.20
N LEU A 12 -3.84 3.93 8.68
CA LEU A 12 -2.51 4.50 8.55
C LEU A 12 -2.53 5.77 7.69
N LEU A 13 -3.21 5.74 6.55
CA LEU A 13 -3.38 6.93 5.69
C LEU A 13 -4.30 7.98 6.34
N GLN A 14 -5.35 7.58 7.06
CA GLN A 14 -6.19 8.57 7.77
C GLN A 14 -5.45 9.26 8.90
N ARG A 15 -4.55 8.55 9.60
CA ARG A 15 -3.73 9.08 10.69
C ARG A 15 -2.56 9.91 10.19
N HIS A 16 -1.99 9.52 9.04
CA HIS A 16 -0.89 10.21 8.39
C HIS A 16 -1.27 10.47 6.94
N GLU A 17 -1.36 11.74 6.55
CA GLU A 17 -1.83 12.12 5.23
C GLU A 17 -1.10 11.41 4.09
N ARG A 18 0.19 11.10 4.30
CA ARG A 18 1.03 10.44 3.31
C ARG A 18 1.91 9.34 3.91
N ILE A 19 2.24 8.36 3.09
CA ILE A 19 3.31 7.39 3.30
C ILE A 19 4.45 7.75 2.34
N ARG A 20 5.65 7.95 2.88
CA ARG A 20 6.85 8.29 2.13
C ARG A 20 7.95 7.28 2.39
N VAL A 21 8.20 6.39 1.45
CA VAL A 21 9.31 5.44 1.55
C VAL A 21 10.64 6.23 1.54
N PRO A 22 11.45 6.14 2.61
CA PRO A 22 12.66 6.97 2.76
C PRO A 22 13.74 6.61 1.74
N MET A 23 14.83 7.40 1.67
CA MET A 23 15.98 7.22 0.76
C MET A 23 16.88 6.02 1.08
N ILE A 24 16.86 5.55 2.32
CA ILE A 24 17.60 4.35 2.72
C ILE A 24 16.60 3.20 2.70
N GLN A 25 16.29 2.72 1.49
CA GLN A 25 15.39 1.62 1.21
C GLN A 25 16.02 0.66 0.20
N ARG A 26 15.63 -0.62 0.26
CA ARG A 26 15.90 -1.56 -0.84
C ARG A 26 14.94 -1.25 -1.98
N ASP A 27 15.39 -1.48 -3.21
CA ASP A 27 14.49 -1.48 -4.36
C ASP A 27 13.32 -2.44 -4.10
N TYR A 28 12.13 -2.12 -4.60
CA TYR A 28 11.04 -3.07 -4.63
C TYR A 28 11.46 -4.30 -5.46
N ALA A 29 11.54 -5.45 -4.81
CA ALA A 29 12.16 -6.64 -5.38
C ALA A 29 11.13 -7.72 -5.72
N GLN A 30 9.92 -7.68 -5.14
CA GLN A 30 8.88 -8.69 -5.37
C GLN A 30 8.46 -8.83 -6.84
N GLY A 31 8.73 -7.87 -7.73
CA GLY A 31 8.54 -8.04 -9.19
C GLY A 31 9.63 -8.86 -9.90
N ARG A 32 10.72 -9.22 -9.23
CA ARG A 32 11.86 -9.94 -9.82
C ARG A 32 11.58 -11.46 -9.86
N PRO A 33 12.06 -12.19 -10.88
CA PRO A 33 11.93 -13.65 -10.92
C PRO A 33 12.53 -14.36 -9.71
N ALA A 34 13.67 -13.86 -9.20
CA ALA A 34 14.37 -14.44 -8.06
C ALA A 34 13.63 -14.31 -6.71
N GLU A 35 12.61 -13.45 -6.63
CA GLU A 35 11.83 -13.19 -5.42
C GLU A 35 10.45 -13.87 -5.48
N SER A 36 10.30 -14.90 -6.32
CA SER A 36 9.01 -15.56 -6.55
C SER A 36 8.43 -16.17 -5.29
N GLU A 37 9.25 -16.86 -4.50
CA GLU A 37 8.82 -17.52 -3.26
C GLU A 37 8.25 -16.50 -2.26
N VAL A 38 9.00 -15.43 -1.97
CA VAL A 38 8.58 -14.35 -1.07
C VAL A 38 7.34 -13.62 -1.59
N ARG A 39 7.24 -13.40 -2.91
CA ARG A 39 6.06 -12.79 -3.53
C ARG A 39 4.84 -13.70 -3.38
N GLU A 40 4.97 -14.97 -3.74
CA GLU A 40 3.87 -15.93 -3.73
C GLU A 40 3.36 -16.19 -2.32
N GLU A 41 4.25 -16.33 -1.34
CA GLU A 41 3.87 -16.46 0.07
C GLU A 41 3.02 -15.27 0.54
N PHE A 42 3.45 -14.04 0.22
CA PHE A 42 2.72 -12.85 0.62
C PHE A 42 1.39 -12.70 -0.13
N LEU A 43 1.36 -12.96 -1.43
CA LEU A 43 0.13 -12.90 -2.23
C LEU A 43 -0.89 -13.96 -1.81
N ASN A 44 -0.45 -15.19 -1.53
CA ASN A 44 -1.32 -16.26 -1.03
C ASN A 44 -1.94 -15.88 0.32
N THR A 45 -1.13 -15.30 1.22
CA THR A 45 -1.62 -14.82 2.52
C THR A 45 -2.71 -13.74 2.36
N LEU A 46 -2.52 -12.81 1.42
CA LEU A 46 -3.50 -11.77 1.12
C LEU A 46 -4.77 -12.36 0.48
N GLU A 47 -4.63 -13.28 -0.46
CA GLU A 47 -5.74 -13.94 -1.14
C GLU A 47 -6.60 -14.76 -0.16
N GLU A 48 -5.95 -15.56 0.70
CA GLU A 48 -6.63 -16.34 1.73
C GLU A 48 -7.44 -15.44 2.66
N ALA A 49 -6.88 -14.31 3.08
CA ALA A 49 -7.59 -13.34 3.91
C ALA A 49 -8.80 -12.72 3.19
N LEU A 50 -8.67 -12.39 1.90
CA LEU A 50 -9.74 -11.79 1.10
C LEU A 50 -10.90 -12.75 0.80
N ARG A 51 -10.64 -14.07 0.80
CA ARG A 51 -11.67 -15.10 0.58
C ARG A 51 -12.48 -15.43 1.84
N LYS A 52 -12.02 -15.01 3.02
CA LYS A 52 -12.70 -15.27 4.30
C LYS A 52 -13.94 -14.38 4.44
N PRO A 53 -15.00 -14.87 5.12
CA PRO A 53 -16.14 -14.04 5.44
C PRO A 53 -15.72 -12.91 6.39
N ALA A 54 -16.40 -11.75 6.31
CA ALA A 54 -16.01 -10.55 7.06
C ALA A 54 -16.01 -10.72 8.60
N ASN A 55 -16.71 -11.74 9.11
CA ASN A 55 -16.79 -12.09 10.53
C ASN A 55 -15.87 -13.26 10.93
N ASP A 56 -14.97 -13.71 10.06
CA ASP A 56 -14.00 -14.76 10.37
C ASP A 56 -13.08 -14.31 11.53
N PRO A 57 -12.89 -15.15 12.57
CA PRO A 57 -12.09 -14.78 13.74
C PRO A 57 -10.59 -14.60 13.45
N ALA A 58 -10.10 -15.04 12.29
CA ALA A 58 -8.74 -14.80 11.83
C ALA A 58 -8.55 -13.45 11.12
N LEU A 59 -9.61 -12.65 10.97
CA LEU A 59 -9.54 -11.28 10.48
C LEU A 59 -9.53 -10.28 11.66
N PRO A 60 -8.88 -9.11 11.51
CA PRO A 60 -8.10 -8.68 10.33
C PRO A 60 -6.80 -9.47 10.16
N LEU A 61 -6.35 -9.61 8.91
CA LEU A 61 -5.05 -10.21 8.60
C LEU A 61 -3.93 -9.42 9.29
N ASN A 62 -3.11 -10.11 10.08
CA ASN A 62 -1.91 -9.54 10.66
C ASN A 62 -0.78 -9.51 9.63
N LEU A 63 -0.24 -8.32 9.34
CA LEU A 63 0.83 -8.08 8.36
C LEU A 63 2.21 -7.88 9.03
N ASP A 64 2.34 -8.39 10.25
CA ASP A 64 3.44 -8.16 11.17
C ASP A 64 3.67 -6.67 11.48
N PHE A 65 4.73 -6.40 12.24
CA PHE A 65 5.06 -5.05 12.63
C PHE A 65 5.62 -4.26 11.44
N ILE A 66 5.12 -3.03 11.29
CA ILE A 66 5.65 -2.01 10.41
C ILE A 66 5.97 -0.82 11.32
N TYR A 67 7.20 -0.34 11.28
CA TYR A 67 7.63 0.79 12.11
C TYR A 67 8.41 1.80 11.28
N GLY A 68 8.41 3.04 11.75
CA GLY A 68 8.92 4.18 11.02
C GLY A 68 8.88 5.45 11.87
N SER A 69 9.32 6.55 11.28
CA SER A 69 9.16 7.88 11.86
C SER A 69 7.93 8.58 11.29
N VAL A 70 7.47 9.61 11.99
CA VAL A 70 6.45 10.55 11.50
C VAL A 70 7.12 11.90 11.37
N GLU A 71 6.94 12.56 10.23
CA GLU A 71 7.44 13.91 9.97
C GLU A 71 6.29 14.85 9.61
N GLY A 72 6.47 16.14 9.88
CA GLY A 72 5.46 17.18 9.66
C GLY A 72 4.64 17.46 10.92
N ASP A 73 4.09 18.67 11.00
CA ASP A 73 3.28 19.12 12.14
C ASP A 73 1.79 18.96 11.82
N GLU A 74 1.29 19.72 10.85
CA GLU A 74 -0.12 19.68 10.42
C GLU A 74 -0.36 18.58 9.38
N GLU A 75 0.41 18.57 8.29
CA GLU A 75 0.36 17.52 7.26
C GLU A 75 1.38 16.40 7.54
N THR A 76 1.02 15.47 8.43
CA THR A 76 1.95 14.41 8.84
C THR A 76 2.19 13.35 7.75
N ARG A 77 3.42 12.85 7.69
CA ARG A 77 3.87 11.81 6.75
C ARG A 77 4.53 10.69 7.52
N PHE A 78 4.12 9.45 7.24
CA PHE A 78 4.74 8.26 7.79
C PHE A 78 5.91 7.79 6.91
N LEU A 79 7.09 7.62 7.51
CA LEU A 79 8.30 7.18 6.83
C LEU A 79 8.67 5.76 7.32
N PRO A 80 8.26 4.69 6.60
CA PRO A 80 8.54 3.32 7.01
C PRO A 80 10.05 3.02 6.98
N LEU A 81 10.59 2.61 8.13
CA LEU A 81 11.95 2.07 8.26
C LEU A 81 11.98 0.56 7.94
N ASP A 82 10.91 -0.15 8.28
CA ASP A 82 10.64 -1.53 7.85
C ASP A 82 9.24 -1.64 7.22
N GLY A 83 8.96 -2.75 6.53
CA GLY A 83 7.64 -3.01 5.92
C GLY A 83 7.39 -2.27 4.61
N GLN A 84 8.40 -1.63 4.03
CA GLN A 84 8.31 -0.85 2.79
C GLN A 84 7.73 -1.67 1.64
N GLN A 85 8.24 -2.89 1.40
CA GLN A 85 7.73 -3.77 0.33
C GLN A 85 6.28 -4.20 0.57
N ARG A 86 5.90 -4.49 1.83
CA ARG A 86 4.52 -4.83 2.20
C ARG A 86 3.58 -3.66 1.88
N LEU A 87 3.93 -2.44 2.28
CA LEU A 87 3.11 -1.25 2.01
C LEU A 87 3.00 -0.93 0.51
N THR A 88 4.08 -1.10 -0.26
CA THR A 88 4.05 -0.94 -1.72
C THR A 88 3.13 -1.98 -2.36
N THR A 89 3.21 -3.25 -1.95
CA THR A 89 2.34 -4.30 -2.50
C THR A 89 0.88 -4.09 -2.12
N LEU A 90 0.58 -3.59 -0.91
CA LEU A 90 -0.78 -3.21 -0.54
C LEU A 90 -1.30 -2.05 -1.40
N PHE A 91 -0.49 -1.02 -1.67
CA PHE A 91 -0.87 0.04 -2.60
C PHE A 91 -1.24 -0.53 -3.98
N LEU A 92 -0.37 -1.38 -4.54
CA LEU A 92 -0.59 -2.00 -5.85
C LEU A 92 -1.83 -2.91 -5.87
N LEU A 93 -2.08 -3.64 -4.79
CA LEU A 93 -3.27 -4.47 -4.64
C LEU A 93 -4.54 -3.63 -4.60
N HIS A 94 -4.57 -2.52 -3.86
CA HIS A 94 -5.73 -1.61 -3.85
C HIS A 94 -6.00 -1.04 -5.24
N TRP A 95 -4.95 -0.66 -5.98
CA TRP A 95 -5.10 -0.20 -7.37
C TRP A 95 -5.67 -1.30 -8.27
N TYR A 96 -5.15 -2.52 -8.16
CA TYR A 96 -5.64 -3.68 -8.92
C TYR A 96 -7.09 -4.02 -8.60
N LEU A 97 -7.48 -4.00 -7.33
CA LEU A 97 -8.86 -4.26 -6.91
C LEU A 97 -9.82 -3.15 -7.40
N ALA A 98 -9.38 -1.89 -7.37
CA ALA A 98 -10.14 -0.78 -7.94
C ALA A 98 -10.37 -0.97 -9.44
N TRP A 99 -9.36 -1.48 -10.15
CA TRP A 99 -9.47 -1.84 -11.55
C TRP A 99 -10.44 -2.99 -11.79
N ARG A 100 -10.28 -4.09 -11.06
CA ARG A 100 -11.10 -5.30 -11.19
C ARG A 100 -12.58 -5.04 -10.87
N ASP A 101 -12.85 -4.32 -9.80
CA ASP A 101 -14.20 -4.16 -9.24
C ASP A 101 -14.84 -2.80 -9.62
N ASN A 102 -14.18 -2.04 -10.50
CA ASN A 102 -14.58 -0.68 -10.92
C ASN A 102 -14.80 0.28 -9.73
N GLN A 103 -14.01 0.15 -8.67
CA GLN A 103 -14.11 0.93 -7.42
C GLN A 103 -13.12 2.10 -7.36
N TRP A 104 -13.03 2.88 -8.45
CA TRP A 104 -12.05 3.95 -8.58
C TRP A 104 -12.26 5.11 -7.61
N LEU A 105 -13.51 5.50 -7.34
CA LEU A 105 -13.82 6.58 -6.41
C LEU A 105 -13.31 6.26 -4.99
N VAL A 106 -13.50 5.01 -4.55
CA VAL A 106 -13.04 4.53 -3.24
C VAL A 106 -11.51 4.52 -3.16
N PHE A 107 -10.86 4.14 -4.27
CA PHE A 107 -9.40 4.15 -4.36
C PHE A 107 -8.83 5.58 -4.34
N GLU A 108 -9.41 6.50 -5.11
CA GLU A 108 -8.98 7.90 -5.14
C GLU A 108 -9.16 8.58 -3.79
N GLU A 109 -10.30 8.40 -3.12
CA GLU A 109 -10.55 8.95 -1.78
C GLU A 109 -9.45 8.54 -0.78
N LEU A 110 -8.94 7.32 -0.93
CA LEU A 110 -7.90 6.81 -0.05
C LEU A 110 -6.48 7.23 -0.46
N PHE A 111 -6.16 7.27 -1.76
CA PHE A 111 -4.79 7.38 -2.25
C PHE A 111 -4.45 8.68 -2.98
N LEU A 112 -5.42 9.52 -3.32
CA LEU A 112 -5.22 10.79 -4.01
C LEU A 112 -5.43 11.97 -3.06
N ALA A 113 -4.48 12.91 -3.03
CA ALA A 113 -4.59 14.17 -2.30
C ALA A 113 -4.26 15.32 -3.25
N GLY A 114 -5.29 16.03 -3.71
CA GLY A 114 -5.16 16.98 -4.81
C GLY A 114 -4.74 16.26 -6.09
N ASN A 115 -3.60 16.65 -6.65
CA ASN A 115 -3.03 16.03 -7.86
C ASN A 115 -1.88 15.05 -7.56
N HIS A 116 -1.70 14.65 -6.29
CA HIS A 116 -0.56 13.83 -5.88
C HIS A 116 -1.00 12.58 -5.14
N ALA A 117 -0.30 11.47 -5.39
CA ALA A 117 -0.43 10.25 -4.63
C ALA A 117 -0.04 10.46 -3.16
N ARG A 118 -0.81 9.84 -2.27
CA ARG A 118 -0.53 9.77 -0.84
C ARG A 118 0.55 8.74 -0.51
N PHE A 119 0.90 7.87 -1.45
CA PHE A 119 2.01 6.93 -1.34
C PHE A 119 3.11 7.32 -2.36
N ALA A 120 4.35 7.57 -1.91
CA ALA A 120 5.47 7.74 -2.84
C ALA A 120 6.87 7.53 -2.19
N TYR A 121 7.94 7.80 -2.94
CA TYR A 121 9.33 7.55 -2.56
C TYR A 121 10.14 8.86 -2.48
N SER A 122 10.93 9.07 -1.43
CA SER A 122 11.52 10.39 -1.15
C SER A 122 12.51 10.94 -2.20
N VAL A 123 13.20 10.09 -2.96
CA VAL A 123 14.41 10.51 -3.72
C VAL A 123 14.48 10.08 -5.18
N ARG A 124 13.41 9.50 -5.70
CA ARG A 124 13.34 9.15 -7.13
C ARG A 124 12.21 9.95 -7.75
N PRO A 125 12.50 11.11 -8.39
CA PRO A 125 11.49 11.89 -9.10
C PRO A 125 10.63 11.03 -10.02
N SER A 126 11.27 10.11 -10.75
CA SER A 126 10.58 9.13 -11.61
C SER A 126 9.65 8.18 -10.84
N SER A 127 9.97 7.80 -9.59
CA SER A 127 9.06 7.02 -8.76
C SER A 127 7.87 7.86 -8.30
N ASN A 128 8.08 9.13 -7.94
CA ASN A 128 6.97 10.01 -7.55
C ASN A 128 6.04 10.28 -8.73
N GLU A 129 6.61 10.60 -9.90
CA GLU A 129 5.85 10.70 -11.14
C GLU A 129 5.09 9.41 -11.44
N PHE A 130 5.72 8.24 -11.27
CA PHE A 130 5.05 6.97 -11.44
C PHE A 130 3.83 6.82 -10.52
N PHE A 131 3.95 7.10 -9.23
CA PHE A 131 2.81 6.98 -8.30
C PHE A 131 1.72 8.02 -8.57
N ASP A 132 2.08 9.26 -8.90
CA ASP A 132 1.14 10.33 -9.26
C ASP A 132 0.37 10.00 -10.56
N GLN A 133 1.04 9.37 -11.54
CA GLN A 133 0.39 8.89 -12.75
C GLN A 133 -0.47 7.65 -12.46
N LEU A 134 0.06 6.67 -11.73
CA LEU A 134 -0.61 5.41 -11.46
C LEU A 134 -1.90 5.61 -10.64
N VAL A 135 -1.90 6.52 -9.67
CA VAL A 135 -3.09 6.79 -8.85
C VAL A 135 -4.26 7.30 -9.70
N SER A 136 -3.97 8.01 -10.79
CA SER A 136 -4.96 8.57 -11.72
C SER A 136 -5.18 7.72 -12.97
N TYR A 137 -4.35 6.68 -13.18
CA TYR A 137 -4.40 5.84 -14.36
C TYR A 137 -5.51 4.79 -14.27
N ARG A 138 -6.30 4.69 -15.34
CA ARG A 138 -7.45 3.79 -15.47
C ARG A 138 -7.24 2.93 -16.72
N PRO A 139 -6.88 1.64 -16.58
CA PRO A 139 -6.73 0.77 -17.74
C PRO A 139 -8.08 0.60 -18.46
N SER A 140 -8.06 0.56 -19.79
CA SER A 140 -9.27 0.42 -20.62
C SER A 140 -9.76 -1.01 -20.81
N VAL A 141 -8.94 -2.00 -20.43
CA VAL A 141 -9.22 -3.44 -20.56
C VAL A 141 -9.54 -4.04 -19.20
N SER A 142 -10.23 -5.18 -19.16
CA SER A 142 -10.43 -5.94 -17.91
C SER A 142 -9.10 -6.59 -17.46
N PRO A 143 -8.83 -6.70 -16.15
CA PRO A 143 -7.66 -7.45 -15.67
C PRO A 143 -7.73 -8.94 -15.96
N GLU A 144 -8.92 -9.48 -16.22
CA GLU A 144 -9.12 -10.92 -16.43
C GLU A 144 -8.95 -11.36 -17.89
N GLY A 145 -8.85 -10.42 -18.84
CA GLY A 145 -8.61 -10.71 -20.26
C GLY A 145 -9.72 -11.49 -20.95
#